data_AF-A0A2U3WMA7-F1
#
_entry.id   AF-A0A2U3WMA7-F1
#
_cell.length_a   1.000
_cell.length_b   1.000
_cell.length_c   1.000
_cell.angle_alpha   90.00
_cell.angle_beta   90.00
_cell.angle_gamma   90.00
#
_symmetry.space_group_name_H-M   'P 1'
#
loop_
_entity.id
_entity.type
_entity.pdbx_description
1 polymer ?
#
loop_
_entity_poly.entity_id
_entity_poly.type
_entity_poly.pdbx_seq_one_letter_code
_entity_poly.pdbx_strand_id
1 'polypeptide(L)'
;MFALSRRHLVSPLLSTPSFGRFYRGDSPTDSQKDMIEIPLPPWQERTDESIETKRARLLYESRKRGMLENCILLSLFAKEYLHHMTEKQLNLYDRLINEPSNDWDIYYWATEAKPAPEIFENEVMALLRDFAKNKNKEQRLRAPDLEYLFEKPH
;
A
#
# COMPACT_ATOMS: atom_id res chain seq x y z
N MET A 1 -59.65 21.50 -63.35
CA MET A 1 -59.35 20.20 -62.73
C MET A 1 -58.36 20.43 -61.59
N PHE A 2 -58.59 19.77 -60.47
CA PHE A 2 -58.18 20.15 -59.13
C PHE A 2 -56.66 20.23 -58.89
N ALA A 3 -56.23 21.30 -58.22
CA ALA A 3 -54.86 21.50 -57.73
C ALA A 3 -54.59 20.58 -56.53
N LEU A 4 -53.65 19.65 -56.68
CA LEU A 4 -53.18 18.78 -55.61
C LEU A 4 -52.16 19.54 -54.75
N SER A 5 -52.62 19.99 -53.59
CA SER A 5 -51.82 20.59 -52.53
C SER A 5 -50.83 19.58 -51.97
N ARG A 6 -49.53 19.81 -52.19
CA ARG A 6 -48.44 19.00 -51.63
C ARG A 6 -48.24 19.41 -50.17
N ARG A 7 -48.89 18.69 -49.24
CA ARG A 7 -48.68 18.88 -47.81
C ARG A 7 -47.27 18.40 -47.45
N HIS A 8 -46.37 19.32 -47.18
CA HIS A 8 -45.11 19.02 -46.51
C HIS A 8 -45.43 18.65 -45.06
N LEU A 9 -45.12 17.41 -44.66
CA LEU A 9 -45.11 17.03 -43.25
C LEU A 9 -43.90 17.71 -42.61
N VAL A 10 -44.16 18.74 -41.81
CA VAL A 10 -43.17 19.35 -40.93
C VAL A 10 -43.06 18.46 -39.70
N SER A 11 -41.97 17.70 -39.60
CA SER A 11 -41.64 16.97 -38.37
C SER A 11 -41.34 17.99 -37.26
N PRO A 12 -41.90 17.87 -36.05
CA PRO A 12 -41.51 18.74 -34.95
C PRO A 12 -40.08 18.35 -34.54
N LEU A 13 -39.15 19.29 -34.61
CA LEU A 13 -37.86 19.17 -33.93
C LEU A 13 -38.16 19.20 -32.43
N LEU A 14 -38.20 18.02 -31.81
CA LEU A 14 -38.05 17.91 -30.36
C LEU A 14 -36.63 18.36 -30.04
N SER A 15 -36.51 19.61 -29.59
CA SER A 15 -35.33 20.06 -28.86
C SER A 15 -35.27 19.25 -27.58
N THR A 16 -34.58 18.12 -27.63
CA THR A 16 -34.12 17.45 -26.42
C THR A 16 -33.07 18.36 -25.80
N PRO A 17 -33.25 18.84 -24.55
CA PRO A 17 -32.12 19.43 -23.87
C PRO A 17 -31.14 18.27 -23.71
N SER A 18 -29.99 18.38 -24.38
CA SER A 18 -28.84 17.57 -24.01
C SER A 18 -28.50 17.99 -22.59
N PHE A 19 -29.08 17.30 -21.59
CA PHE A 19 -28.54 17.30 -20.24
C PHE A 19 -27.21 16.55 -20.33
N GLY A 20 -26.21 17.21 -20.92
CA GLY A 20 -24.82 16.88 -20.70
C GLY A 20 -24.63 17.03 -19.21
N ARG A 21 -24.52 15.89 -18.52
CA ARG A 21 -24.10 15.85 -17.12
C ARG A 21 -22.62 16.23 -17.09
N PHE A 22 -22.34 17.51 -17.33
CA PHE A 22 -21.02 18.08 -17.16
C PHE A 22 -20.75 18.11 -15.67
N TYR A 23 -19.94 17.16 -15.20
CA TYR A 23 -19.37 17.24 -13.86
C TYR A 23 -18.43 18.45 -13.85
N ARG A 24 -18.84 19.54 -13.19
CA ARG A 24 -18.12 20.83 -13.20
C ARG A 24 -16.82 20.79 -12.37
N GLY A 25 -16.55 19.69 -11.66
CA GLY A 25 -15.37 19.57 -10.80
C GLY A 25 -15.39 20.45 -9.56
N ASP A 26 -16.45 21.23 -9.34
CA ASP A 26 -16.66 22.03 -8.13
C ASP A 26 -17.14 21.13 -6.98
N SER A 27 -16.34 20.14 -6.60
CA SER A 27 -16.45 19.49 -5.29
C SER A 27 -16.08 20.52 -4.22
N PRO A 28 -16.90 20.71 -3.17
CA PRO A 28 -16.51 21.50 -2.01
C PRO A 28 -15.14 21.04 -1.52
N THR A 29 -14.27 21.97 -1.12
CA THR A 29 -13.01 21.62 -0.46
C THR A 29 -13.33 20.62 0.65
N ASP A 30 -12.77 19.42 0.55
CA ASP A 30 -12.93 18.37 1.55
C ASP A 30 -12.43 18.91 2.89
N SER A 31 -13.36 19.43 3.67
CA SER A 31 -13.06 20.17 4.90
C SER A 31 -12.63 19.25 6.04
N GLN A 32 -12.43 17.94 5.76
CA GLN A 32 -12.12 16.85 6.70
C GLN A 32 -13.11 16.74 7.87
N LYS A 33 -14.14 17.60 7.93
CA LYS A 33 -15.07 17.75 9.04
C LYS A 33 -16.02 16.57 9.19
N ASP A 34 -16.15 15.77 8.13
CA ASP A 34 -16.98 14.57 8.07
C ASP A 34 -16.16 13.26 8.20
N MET A 35 -14.86 13.34 8.53
CA MET A 35 -14.06 12.14 8.85
C MET A 35 -14.53 11.53 10.18
N ILE A 36 -15.31 10.47 10.10
CA ILE A 36 -15.61 9.60 11.23
C ILE A 36 -14.37 8.72 11.46
N GLU A 37 -13.63 8.97 12.52
CA GLU A 37 -12.53 8.10 12.95
C GLU A 37 -13.12 6.82 13.56
N ILE A 38 -13.14 5.74 12.78
CA ILE A 38 -13.51 4.42 13.26
C ILE A 38 -12.27 3.83 13.97
N PRO A 39 -12.32 3.56 15.29
CA PRO A 39 -11.16 3.04 16.00
C PRO A 39 -10.87 1.61 15.54
N LEU A 40 -9.68 1.41 14.99
CA LEU A 40 -9.15 0.10 14.67
C LEU A 40 -8.70 -0.61 15.96
N PRO A 41 -8.72 -1.96 15.99
CA PRO A 41 -8.21 -2.70 17.14
C PRO A 41 -6.74 -2.32 17.38
N PRO A 42 -6.33 -2.10 18.65
CA PRO A 42 -4.94 -1.82 18.95
C PRO A 42 -4.08 -3.02 18.57
N TRP A 43 -2.90 -2.74 18.02
CA TRP A 43 -1.91 -3.78 17.75
C TRP A 43 -1.50 -4.46 19.06
N GLN A 44 -1.38 -5.80 19.03
CA GLN A 44 -1.03 -6.61 20.18
C GLN A 44 0.25 -7.39 19.88
N GLU A 45 1.24 -7.28 20.77
CA GLU A 45 2.48 -8.02 20.67
C GLU A 45 2.25 -9.51 20.96
N ARG A 46 2.81 -10.37 20.12
CA ARG A 46 2.71 -11.83 20.26
C ARG A 46 3.98 -12.38 20.93
N THR A 47 3.82 -12.92 22.13
CA THR A 47 4.92 -13.45 22.97
C THR A 47 4.88 -14.97 23.12
N ASP A 48 3.87 -15.63 22.59
CA ASP A 48 3.57 -17.07 22.77
C ASP A 48 4.15 -17.98 21.68
N GLU A 49 4.79 -17.40 20.66
CA GLU A 49 5.34 -18.13 19.51
C GLU A 49 6.86 -18.32 19.58
N SER A 50 7.37 -19.41 18.98
CA SER A 50 8.81 -19.62 18.84
C SER A 50 9.44 -18.63 17.86
N ILE A 51 10.76 -18.42 17.95
CA ILE A 51 11.48 -17.51 17.03
C ILE A 51 11.35 -17.92 15.56
N GLU A 52 11.31 -19.22 15.28
CA GLU A 52 11.15 -19.76 13.93
C GLU A 52 9.73 -19.50 13.41
N THR A 53 8.72 -19.71 14.26
CA THR A 53 7.32 -19.40 13.95
C THR A 53 7.13 -17.91 13.68
N LYS A 54 7.71 -17.05 14.52
CA LYS A 54 7.70 -15.59 14.36
C LYS A 54 8.32 -15.17 13.03
N ARG A 55 9.49 -15.71 12.67
CA ARG A 55 10.12 -15.45 11.36
C ARG A 55 9.23 -15.91 10.20
N ALA A 56 8.66 -17.10 10.27
CA ALA A 56 7.77 -17.60 9.21
C ALA A 56 6.53 -16.71 9.03
N ARG A 57 5.92 -16.27 10.15
CA ARG A 57 4.78 -15.34 10.14
C ARG A 57 5.16 -13.98 9.55
N LEU A 58 6.25 -13.37 10.03
CA LEU A 58 6.71 -12.06 9.56
C LEU A 58 7.11 -12.10 8.08
N LEU A 59 7.68 -13.21 7.60
CA LEU A 59 7.95 -13.39 6.19
C LEU A 59 6.64 -13.40 5.37
N TYR A 60 5.61 -14.09 5.84
CA TYR A 60 4.30 -14.10 5.18
C TYR A 60 3.70 -12.69 5.14
N GLU A 61 3.65 -12.00 6.27
CA GLU A 61 3.09 -10.65 6.40
C GLU A 61 3.86 -9.61 5.57
N SER A 62 5.18 -9.78 5.44
CA SER A 62 6.02 -8.93 4.56
C SER A 62 5.70 -9.13 3.07
N ARG A 63 5.31 -10.34 2.67
CA ARG A 63 5.02 -10.70 1.27
C ARG A 63 3.57 -10.41 0.86
N LYS A 64 2.65 -10.27 1.80
CA LYS A 64 1.20 -10.11 1.57
C LYS A 64 0.73 -8.71 1.94
N ARG A 65 1.17 -7.72 1.15
CA ARG A 65 0.82 -6.29 1.33
C ARG A 65 -0.25 -5.83 0.34
N GLY A 66 -0.89 -4.70 0.63
CA GLY A 66 -1.92 -4.11 -0.26
C GLY A 66 -1.36 -3.49 -1.53
N MET A 67 -0.06 -3.18 -1.59
CA MET A 67 0.61 -2.57 -2.74
C MET A 67 1.84 -3.35 -3.19
N LEU A 68 2.19 -3.23 -4.47
CA LEU A 68 3.31 -3.98 -5.06
C LEU A 68 4.67 -3.46 -4.57
N GLU A 69 4.78 -2.16 -4.34
CA GLU A 69 5.97 -1.47 -3.86
C GLU A 69 6.45 -2.05 -2.53
N ASN A 70 5.56 -2.12 -1.54
CA ASN A 70 5.85 -2.74 -0.25
C ASN A 70 6.04 -4.25 -0.38
N CYS A 71 5.24 -4.93 -1.22
CA CYS A 71 5.44 -6.37 -1.46
C CYS A 71 6.87 -6.67 -1.90
N ILE A 72 7.43 -5.93 -2.85
CA ILE A 72 8.79 -6.14 -3.35
C ILE A 72 9.81 -5.69 -2.31
N LEU A 73 9.66 -4.48 -1.75
CA LEU A 73 10.62 -3.91 -0.80
C LEU A 73 10.75 -4.79 0.46
N LEU A 74 9.64 -5.12 1.10
CA LEU A 74 9.63 -5.87 2.36
C LEU A 74 9.95 -7.35 2.15
N SER A 75 9.59 -7.96 1.01
CA SER A 75 9.96 -9.35 0.75
C SER A 75 11.45 -9.55 0.52
N LEU A 76 12.11 -8.60 -0.15
CA LEU A 76 13.56 -8.61 -0.32
C LEU A 76 14.26 -8.27 1.00
N PHE A 77 13.75 -7.28 1.75
CA PHE A 77 14.27 -6.97 3.08
C PHE A 77 14.20 -8.18 4.02
N ALA A 78 13.06 -8.88 4.05
CA ALA A 78 12.87 -10.06 4.87
C ALA A 78 13.84 -11.19 4.47
N LYS A 79 14.09 -11.38 3.17
CA LYS A 79 15.06 -12.39 2.70
C LYS A 79 16.45 -12.16 3.31
N GLU A 80 16.94 -10.92 3.29
CA GLU A 80 18.31 -10.61 3.72
C GLU A 80 18.45 -10.53 5.25
N TYR A 81 17.47 -9.93 5.94
CA TYR A 81 17.63 -9.59 7.36
C TYR A 81 16.92 -10.56 8.33
N LEU A 82 15.82 -11.20 7.96
CA LEU A 82 14.94 -11.88 8.92
C LEU A 82 15.60 -13.08 9.62
N HIS A 83 16.49 -13.80 8.92
CA HIS A 83 17.26 -14.91 9.49
C HIS A 83 18.31 -14.45 10.52
N HIS A 84 18.86 -13.26 10.34
CA HIS A 84 19.94 -12.70 11.16
C HIS A 84 19.43 -11.85 12.33
N MET A 85 18.15 -11.45 12.30
CA MET A 85 17.55 -10.63 13.35
C MET A 85 17.41 -11.38 14.67
N THR A 86 17.70 -10.65 15.76
CA THR A 86 17.41 -11.05 17.13
C THR A 86 15.91 -10.96 17.43
N GLU A 87 15.43 -11.60 18.49
CA GLU A 87 14.01 -11.53 18.88
C GLU A 87 13.53 -10.10 19.10
N LYS A 88 14.35 -9.24 19.72
CA LYS A 88 14.04 -7.83 19.90
C LYS A 88 13.83 -7.11 18.56
N GLN A 89 14.71 -7.36 17.59
CA GLN A 89 14.60 -6.79 16.25
C GLN A 89 13.37 -7.33 15.49
N LEU A 90 13.03 -8.61 15.68
CA LEU A 90 11.81 -9.19 15.11
C LEU A 90 10.56 -8.52 15.68
N ASN A 91 10.50 -8.21 16.98
CA ASN A 91 9.36 -7.51 17.58
C ASN A 91 9.26 -6.06 17.07
N LEU A 92 10.39 -5.36 16.91
CA LEU A 92 10.41 -4.03 16.31
C LEU A 92 9.93 -4.06 14.85
N TYR A 93 10.34 -5.08 14.09
CA TYR A 93 9.90 -5.28 12.71
C TYR A 93 8.42 -5.63 12.62
N ASP A 94 7.92 -6.53 13.48
CA ASP A 94 6.51 -6.90 13.59
C ASP A 94 5.63 -5.67 13.79
N ARG A 95 6.02 -4.85 14.77
CA ARG A 95 5.36 -3.59 15.08
C ARG A 95 5.38 -2.64 13.87
N LEU A 96 6.54 -2.48 13.23
CA LEU A 96 6.69 -1.60 12.07
C LEU A 96 5.78 -1.96 10.89
N ILE A 97 5.62 -3.24 10.57
CA ILE A 97 4.85 -3.65 9.37
C ILE A 97 3.35 -3.86 9.66
N ASN A 98 2.96 -4.11 10.91
CA ASN A 98 1.59 -4.51 11.26
C ASN A 98 0.81 -3.49 12.12
N GLU A 99 1.48 -2.58 12.84
CA GLU A 99 0.79 -1.53 13.61
C GLU A 99 0.20 -0.42 12.71
N PRO A 100 0.91 0.09 11.68
CA PRO A 100 0.34 1.10 10.80
C PRO A 100 -0.79 0.52 9.94
N SER A 101 -1.93 1.19 9.90
CA SER A 101 -3.09 0.73 9.13
C SER A 101 -2.95 0.98 7.63
N ASN A 102 -2.07 1.90 7.23
CA ASN A 102 -1.89 2.31 5.85
C ASN A 102 -0.50 1.91 5.33
N ASP A 103 -0.48 1.04 4.33
CA ASP A 103 0.74 0.59 3.66
C ASP A 103 1.58 1.74 3.09
N TRP A 104 0.95 2.83 2.61
CA TRP A 104 1.69 3.96 2.04
C TRP A 104 2.58 4.65 3.07
N ASP A 105 2.18 4.67 4.33
CA ASP A 105 2.95 5.33 5.37
C ASP A 105 4.29 4.62 5.58
N ILE A 106 4.29 3.28 5.60
CA ILE A 106 5.52 2.48 5.67
C ILE A 106 6.45 2.80 4.49
N TYR A 107 5.90 2.89 3.27
CA TYR A 107 6.69 3.23 2.09
C TYR A 107 7.30 4.63 2.19
N TYR A 108 6.53 5.63 2.64
CA TYR A 108 7.01 7.00 2.79
C TYR A 108 8.08 7.13 3.86
N TRP A 109 7.97 6.38 4.97
CA TRP A 109 8.99 6.35 6.01
C TRP A 109 10.27 5.68 5.55
N ALA A 110 10.16 4.58 4.80
CA ALA A 110 11.30 3.85 4.24
C ALA A 110 12.06 4.69 3.19
N THR A 111 11.34 5.47 2.37
CA THR A 111 11.91 6.33 1.34
C THR A 111 12.30 7.73 1.85
N GLU A 112 12.11 7.99 3.14
CA GLU A 112 12.34 9.31 3.76
C GLU A 112 11.50 10.45 3.14
N ALA A 113 10.43 10.11 2.42
CA ALA A 113 9.50 11.08 1.84
C ALA A 113 8.64 11.78 2.91
N LYS A 114 8.37 11.08 4.02
CA LYS A 114 7.75 11.63 5.23
C LYS A 114 8.51 11.15 6.47
N PRO A 115 8.58 11.95 7.54
CA PRO A 115 9.17 11.50 8.80
C PRO A 115 8.35 10.35 9.39
N ALA A 116 9.04 9.37 9.98
CA ALA A 116 8.36 8.31 10.72
C ALA A 116 7.96 8.84 12.11
N PRO A 117 6.85 8.36 12.69
CA PRO A 117 6.54 8.58 14.10
C PRO A 117 7.69 8.09 14.99
N GLU A 118 7.90 8.76 16.14
CA GLU A 118 9.00 8.45 17.08
C GLU A 118 9.01 6.98 17.54
N ILE A 119 7.84 6.36 17.62
CA ILE A 119 7.65 4.95 17.98
C ILE A 119 8.36 4.00 16.98
N PHE A 120 8.43 4.41 15.72
CA PHE A 120 9.05 3.65 14.63
C PHE A 120 10.48 4.11 14.31
N GLU A 121 10.97 5.20 14.91
CA GLU A 121 12.36 5.67 14.74
C GLU A 121 13.32 4.80 15.57
N ASN A 122 13.61 3.61 15.06
CA ASN A 122 14.44 2.58 15.70
C ASN A 122 15.45 1.94 14.73
N GLU A 123 16.24 0.98 15.23
CA GLU A 123 17.29 0.30 14.44
C GLU A 123 16.74 -0.39 13.18
N VAL A 124 15.52 -0.93 13.22
CA VAL A 124 14.90 -1.63 12.09
C VAL A 124 14.46 -0.64 11.02
N MET A 125 13.91 0.51 11.40
CA MET A 125 13.61 1.59 10.44
C MET A 125 14.88 2.14 9.78
N ALA A 126 15.97 2.29 10.54
CA ALA A 126 17.25 2.70 9.97
C ALA A 126 17.78 1.68 8.95
N LEU A 127 17.68 0.38 9.24
CA LEU A 127 18.00 -0.69 8.29
C LEU A 127 17.11 -0.66 7.06
N LEU A 128 15.80 -0.44 7.23
CA LEU A 128 14.85 -0.38 6.12
C LEU A 128 15.12 0.81 5.20
N ARG A 129 15.45 1.98 5.75
CA ARG A 129 15.85 3.17 4.96
C ARG A 129 17.14 2.94 4.19
N ASP A 130 18.15 2.34 4.84
CA ASP A 130 19.40 2.01 4.16
C ASP A 130 19.17 1.01 3.03
N PHE A 131 18.35 -0.01 3.28
CA PHE A 131 17.95 -0.98 2.28
C PHE A 131 17.18 -0.31 1.12
N ALA A 132 16.26 0.60 1.40
CA ALA A 132 15.48 1.31 0.38
C ALA A 132 16.35 2.13 -0.58
N LYS A 133 17.48 2.69 -0.11
CA LYS A 133 18.44 3.45 -0.94
C LYS A 133 19.11 2.63 -2.03
N ASN A 134 19.10 1.29 -1.93
CA ASN A 134 19.64 0.37 -2.93
C ASN A 134 21.05 0.76 -3.44
N LYS A 135 21.98 0.98 -2.52
CA LYS A 135 23.36 1.44 -2.85
C LYS A 135 24.08 0.52 -3.84
N ASN A 136 23.79 -0.78 -3.79
CA ASN A 136 24.36 -1.80 -4.66
C ASN A 136 23.70 -1.86 -6.05
N LYS A 137 22.64 -1.06 -6.30
CA LYS A 137 21.86 -1.05 -7.55
C LYS A 137 21.35 -2.44 -7.95
N GLU A 138 20.92 -3.21 -6.97
CA GLU A 138 20.34 -4.53 -7.19
C GLU A 138 19.03 -4.41 -7.98
N GLN A 139 18.73 -5.41 -8.80
CA GLN A 139 17.47 -5.46 -9.54
C GLN A 139 16.32 -5.85 -8.61
N ARG A 140 15.36 -4.93 -8.40
CA ARG A 140 14.19 -5.12 -7.54
C ARG A 140 12.90 -5.17 -8.36
N LEU A 141 12.81 -6.17 -9.23
CA LEU A 141 11.69 -6.31 -10.18
C LEU A 141 10.56 -7.20 -9.66
N ARG A 142 10.89 -8.17 -8.78
CA ARG A 142 9.95 -9.16 -8.26
C ARG A 142 10.33 -9.54 -6.83
N ALA A 143 9.36 -10.07 -6.10
CA ALA A 143 9.63 -10.74 -4.83
C ALA A 143 10.55 -11.97 -5.07
N PRO A 144 11.44 -12.30 -4.11
CA PRO A 144 12.33 -13.44 -4.24
C PRO A 144 11.54 -14.74 -4.16
N ASP A 145 12.03 -15.78 -4.86
CA ASP A 145 11.52 -17.13 -4.70
C ASP A 145 11.82 -17.66 -3.29
N LEU A 146 11.12 -18.70 -2.83
CA LEU A 146 11.24 -19.19 -1.46
C LEU A 146 12.39 -20.19 -1.25
N GLU A 147 13.16 -20.48 -2.30
CA GLU A 147 14.22 -21.51 -2.29
C GLU A 147 15.33 -21.22 -1.27
N TYR A 148 15.65 -19.94 -1.04
CA TYR A 148 16.67 -19.50 -0.07
C TYR A 148 16.37 -19.93 1.39
N LEU A 149 15.11 -20.27 1.71
CA LEU A 149 14.75 -20.76 3.05
C LEU A 149 15.24 -22.19 3.30
N PHE A 150 15.52 -22.94 2.24
CA PHE A 150 15.94 -24.34 2.30
C PHE A 150 17.43 -24.53 1.99
N GLU A 151 18.09 -23.49 1.48
CA GLU A 151 19.53 -23.47 1.25
C GLU A 151 20.28 -23.40 2.59
N LYS A 152 21.38 -24.14 2.71
CA LYS A 152 22.21 -24.10 3.91
C LYS A 152 22.94 -22.75 3.96
N PRO A 153 23.02 -22.07 5.13
CA PRO A 153 23.84 -20.89 5.25
C PRO A 153 25.30 -21.25 4.89
N HIS A 154 25.89 -20.50 3.97
CA HIS A 154 27.28 -20.63 3.55
C HIS A 154 28.24 -20.11 4.62
#